data_AF-A0A098M891-F1
#
_entry.id   AF-A0A098M891-F1
#
_cell.length_a   1.000
_cell.length_b   1.000
_cell.length_c   1.000
_cell.angle_alpha   90.00
_cell.angle_beta   90.00
_cell.angle_gamma   90.00
#
_symmetry.space_group_name_H-M   'P 1'
#
loop_
_entity.id
_entity.type
_entity.pdbx_description
1 polymer ?
#
loop_
_entity_poly.entity_id
_entity_poly.type
_entity_poly.pdbx_seq_one_letter_code
_entity_poly.pdbx_strand_id
1 'polypeptide(L)'
;MKNRKAIFHIITLSLAFSMLLSACGNSNNGSKTEGNNPAPEGNTTKETNAGTNATDVSKLEAREISIYFEGPPAQKDTQLVEEAINKITKAKINATVKIHHLGWAEFPQKMNLMMASGEPFDLMFTAGWDNFTGNVAKGAFIQLDDPNNNLLESYGKGILETMDPVLLNGGKLGGKTYAIPTQKEIASQWGMLLQKELVDKYKIDLTSIKKLEDLEPYLLQVKKDYPNIIPIIATKNWLYNLPYEIVGSQESPGRLPTDGSTKIVNIFETEEAKSQYMLMEKWFKLGLFQKDPATNTDLGAQSKTGLVFAQQAQLKPGGDAEYSIGMAKPFVQSAQTEPRTSPGDLNNSMLAISKTSKDPERAMMFLNLLHTDKEIVNLIDYGIEGKHYVKVPGKETVIKYPDGVEASQNGYAPANAWQIGNQFLTNTFEQEDPQKWEKFKDFNHSSTPSVLVGFVYNAEPVKNEEAAIAAIWKKYVDALGAGIVDSTDYLDKMNKELKKAGMDKVLQEKQRQIDEFLATKK
;
A
#
# COMPACT_ATOMS: atom_id res chain seq x y z
N MET A 1 10.20 -51.45 22.82
CA MET A 1 10.57 -51.88 24.19
C MET A 1 11.58 -50.90 24.77
N LYS A 2 11.21 -50.27 25.90
CA LYS A 2 12.03 -49.75 27.02
C LYS A 2 13.22 -48.80 26.77
N ASN A 3 13.17 -47.71 27.56
CA ASN A 3 14.25 -46.86 28.11
C ASN A 3 14.78 -45.76 27.17
N ARG A 4 14.88 -44.47 27.56
CA ARG A 4 15.27 -43.91 28.85
C ARG A 4 14.80 -42.44 29.00
N LYS A 5 14.44 -42.08 30.23
CA LYS A 5 14.10 -40.74 30.73
C LYS A 5 15.35 -39.85 30.92
N ALA A 6 15.05 -38.55 31.01
CA ALA A 6 15.77 -37.48 31.73
C ALA A 6 16.91 -36.78 30.97
N ILE A 7 16.70 -35.50 30.65
CA ILE A 7 17.37 -34.34 31.29
C ILE A 7 16.46 -33.13 31.03
N PHE A 8 16.16 -32.40 32.11
CA PHE A 8 15.27 -31.24 32.17
C PHE A 8 15.97 -30.25 33.12
N HIS A 9 15.83 -28.96 32.81
CA HIS A 9 16.08 -27.78 33.67
C HIS A 9 17.50 -27.20 33.80
N ILE A 10 17.49 -25.88 34.09
CA ILE A 10 18.59 -24.91 34.28
C ILE A 10 18.86 -24.19 32.94
N ILE A 11 18.44 -22.94 32.67
CA ILE A 11 18.54 -21.72 33.48
C ILE A 11 17.41 -20.73 33.10
N THR A 12 16.59 -20.37 34.08
CA THR A 12 15.87 -19.10 34.17
C THR A 12 16.13 -18.57 35.58
N LEU A 13 16.19 -17.24 35.73
CA LEU A 13 16.20 -16.46 36.98
C LEU A 13 17.57 -16.16 37.63
N SER A 14 18.08 -14.94 37.35
CA SER A 14 18.82 -14.14 38.32
C SER A 14 18.47 -12.66 38.13
N LEU A 15 17.48 -12.20 38.88
CA LEU A 15 17.17 -10.80 39.11
C LEU A 15 18.03 -10.27 40.28
N ALA A 16 18.31 -8.96 40.23
CA ALA A 16 18.53 -8.02 41.35
C ALA A 16 19.96 -7.67 41.80
N PHE A 17 20.06 -6.39 42.19
CA PHE A 17 21.19 -5.57 42.69
C PHE A 17 22.15 -5.04 41.62
N SER A 18 22.28 -3.72 41.39
CA SER A 18 22.44 -2.65 42.39
C SER A 18 21.93 -1.29 41.90
N MET A 19 21.23 -0.56 42.77
CA MET A 19 20.95 0.88 42.67
C MET A 19 22.06 1.73 43.31
N LEU A 20 21.95 3.05 43.08
CA LEU A 20 22.54 4.20 43.82
C LEU A 20 23.87 4.71 43.22
N LEU A 21 24.17 6.00 43.01
CA LEU A 21 23.61 7.29 43.45
C LEU A 21 24.25 8.39 42.58
N SER A 22 23.50 9.40 42.14
CA SER A 22 23.89 10.83 42.22
C SER A 22 22.76 11.72 41.71
N ALA A 23 22.01 12.26 42.67
CA ALA A 23 21.18 13.44 42.53
C ALA A 23 22.00 14.71 42.86
N CYS A 24 21.38 15.87 42.64
CA CYS A 24 21.80 17.27 42.86
C CYS A 24 22.46 17.91 41.62
N GLY A 25 22.01 19.06 41.10
CA GLY A 25 21.07 20.02 41.67
C GLY A 25 20.62 21.07 40.64
N ASN A 26 19.54 21.75 41.02
CA ASN A 26 18.76 22.70 40.25
C ASN A 26 19.09 24.15 40.66
N SER A 27 18.91 25.07 39.71
CA SER A 27 18.63 26.53 39.83
C SER A 27 19.63 27.46 40.52
N ASN A 28 20.06 28.51 39.82
CA ASN A 28 19.38 29.83 39.73
C ASN A 28 20.41 30.96 39.55
N ASN A 29 20.25 31.81 38.52
CA ASN A 29 20.51 33.25 38.66
C ASN A 29 19.90 34.00 37.48
N GLY A 30 19.03 34.96 37.80
CA GLY A 30 18.44 35.91 36.86
C GLY A 30 19.01 37.33 37.02
N SER A 31 18.58 38.21 36.12
CA SER A 31 18.60 39.71 36.14
C SER A 31 18.97 40.22 34.73
N LYS A 32 18.03 40.77 33.93
CA LYS A 32 17.67 42.21 33.79
C LYS A 32 18.84 43.06 33.24
N THR A 33 18.71 44.00 32.28
CA THR A 33 17.61 44.81 31.74
C THR A 33 18.09 45.63 30.52
N GLU A 34 17.11 46.04 29.67
CA GLU A 34 16.95 47.32 28.92
C GLU A 34 18.02 47.94 27.98
N GLY A 35 17.55 48.41 26.79
CA GLY A 35 17.80 49.80 26.39
C GLY A 35 18.01 50.17 24.90
N ASN A 36 16.92 50.51 24.20
CA ASN A 36 16.73 51.56 23.15
C ASN A 36 17.45 51.58 21.77
N ASN A 37 16.63 51.37 20.72
CA ASN A 37 16.35 52.12 19.46
C ASN A 37 17.18 53.38 19.04
N PRO A 38 17.14 53.87 17.75
CA PRO A 38 16.16 53.58 16.68
C PRO A 38 16.71 53.34 15.25
N ALA A 39 15.80 52.98 14.34
CA ALA A 39 15.96 52.89 12.88
C ALA A 39 16.20 54.25 12.18
N PRO A 40 16.57 54.22 10.89
CA PRO A 40 15.67 54.83 9.91
C PRO A 40 15.38 53.96 8.68
N GLU A 41 14.20 54.23 8.13
CA GLU A 41 13.58 53.69 6.91
C GLU A 41 14.36 54.00 5.62
N GLY A 42 14.18 53.17 4.59
CA GLY A 42 14.74 53.43 3.26
C GLY A 42 14.51 52.34 2.23
N ASN A 43 13.22 52.17 1.87
CA ASN A 43 12.64 51.43 0.75
C ASN A 43 13.55 51.05 -0.44
N THR A 44 13.61 49.76 -0.80
CA THR A 44 13.57 49.31 -2.21
C THR A 44 13.18 47.83 -2.26
N THR A 45 11.96 47.60 -2.75
CA THR A 45 11.42 46.32 -3.21
C THR A 45 12.39 45.65 -4.18
N LYS A 46 13.09 44.61 -3.72
CA LYS A 46 13.65 43.59 -4.60
C LYS A 46 12.54 42.61 -4.91
N GLU A 47 12.01 42.69 -6.13
CA GLU A 47 11.39 41.55 -6.78
C GLU A 47 12.36 40.37 -6.70
N THR A 48 12.06 39.42 -5.83
CA THR A 48 12.62 38.08 -5.89
C THR A 48 12.02 37.41 -7.13
N ASN A 49 12.67 37.61 -8.27
CA ASN A 49 12.62 36.66 -9.36
C ASN A 49 13.03 35.30 -8.79
N ALA A 50 12.03 34.45 -8.53
CA ALA A 50 12.19 33.02 -8.32
C ALA A 50 12.67 32.40 -9.63
N GLY A 51 13.94 32.64 -9.94
CA GLY A 51 14.67 31.97 -11.01
C GLY A 51 14.91 30.53 -10.58
N THR A 52 14.38 29.59 -11.36
CA THR A 52 14.76 28.18 -11.35
C THR A 52 16.29 28.07 -11.41
N ASN A 53 16.94 27.84 -10.26
CA ASN A 53 18.29 27.32 -10.23
C ASN A 53 18.23 25.87 -10.69
N ALA A 54 18.33 25.66 -12.00
CA ALA A 54 18.65 24.34 -12.53
C ALA A 54 19.97 23.90 -11.86
N THR A 55 19.94 22.78 -11.15
CA THR A 55 21.14 22.25 -10.49
C THR A 55 22.20 21.96 -11.56
N ASP A 56 23.36 22.60 -11.44
CA ASP A 56 24.49 22.40 -12.35
C ASP A 56 25.09 21.00 -12.10
N VAL A 57 24.69 20.05 -12.94
CA VAL A 57 25.08 18.62 -12.85
C VAL A 57 26.60 18.44 -12.79
N SER A 58 27.37 19.33 -13.43
CA SER A 58 28.83 19.25 -13.46
C SER A 58 29.52 19.49 -12.11
N LYS A 59 28.79 20.07 -11.14
CA LYS A 59 29.29 20.36 -9.78
C LYS A 59 28.88 19.30 -8.76
N LEU A 60 28.18 18.27 -9.19
CA LEU A 60 27.66 17.23 -8.31
C LEU A 60 28.68 16.10 -8.22
N GLU A 61 28.97 15.62 -7.01
CA GLU A 61 29.82 14.44 -6.82
C GLU A 61 29.09 13.17 -7.32
N ALA A 62 29.86 12.21 -7.84
CA ALA A 62 29.29 10.96 -8.30
C ALA A 62 28.77 10.14 -7.10
N ARG A 63 27.52 9.68 -7.19
CA ARG A 63 26.84 8.94 -6.11
C ARG A 63 26.10 7.72 -6.64
N GLU A 64 26.03 6.66 -5.85
CA GLU A 64 25.09 5.55 -6.06
C GLU A 64 23.89 5.73 -5.11
N ILE A 65 22.69 5.60 -5.67
CA ILE A 65 21.40 5.66 -4.96
C ILE A 65 20.89 4.23 -4.83
N SER A 66 20.71 3.74 -3.61
CA SER A 66 20.08 2.43 -3.39
C SER A 66 18.59 2.58 -3.16
N ILE A 67 17.76 1.87 -3.94
CA ILE A 67 16.30 1.84 -3.80
C ILE A 67 15.80 0.42 -3.55
N TYR A 68 14.91 0.27 -2.56
CA TYR A 68 14.32 -1.00 -2.17
C TYR A 68 12.83 -1.04 -2.52
N PHE A 69 12.43 -2.05 -3.29
CA PHE A 69 11.04 -2.35 -3.64
C PHE A 69 10.62 -3.70 -3.09
N GLU A 70 9.33 -3.82 -2.81
CA GLU A 70 8.70 -5.10 -2.53
C GLU A 70 8.37 -5.81 -3.86
N GLY A 71 8.53 -7.12 -3.95
CA GLY A 71 8.20 -7.84 -5.18
C GLY A 71 9.02 -9.10 -5.42
N PRO A 72 8.90 -9.71 -6.61
CA PRO A 72 9.72 -10.87 -6.93
C PRO A 72 11.21 -10.50 -6.80
N PRO A 73 12.07 -11.42 -6.30
CA PRO A 73 13.51 -11.16 -6.20
C PRO A 73 14.11 -10.68 -7.53
N ALA A 74 15.30 -10.08 -7.43
CA ALA A 74 16.04 -9.57 -8.59
C ALA A 74 16.04 -10.57 -9.76
N GLN A 75 15.68 -10.06 -10.94
CA GLN A 75 15.49 -10.87 -12.14
C GLN A 75 16.77 -10.93 -12.97
N LYS A 76 16.81 -11.89 -13.89
CA LYS A 76 18.01 -12.20 -14.69
C LYS A 76 18.62 -10.95 -15.34
N ASP A 77 17.79 -10.07 -15.88
CA ASP A 77 18.23 -8.90 -16.63
C ASP A 77 18.14 -7.58 -15.82
N THR A 78 17.95 -7.63 -14.49
CA THR A 78 17.89 -6.42 -13.63
C THR A 78 19.13 -5.53 -13.81
N GLN A 79 20.33 -6.12 -13.88
CA GLN A 79 21.56 -5.34 -14.07
C GLN A 79 21.58 -4.58 -15.41
N LEU A 80 21.05 -5.15 -16.48
CA LEU A 80 20.99 -4.47 -17.78
C LEU A 80 20.05 -3.27 -17.74
N VAL A 81 18.96 -3.39 -17.01
CA VAL A 81 18.02 -2.29 -16.77
C VAL A 81 18.66 -1.21 -15.92
N GLU A 82 19.36 -1.57 -14.84
CA GLU A 82 20.15 -0.62 -14.03
C GLU A 82 21.17 0.12 -14.90
N GLU A 83 21.91 -0.57 -15.78
CA GLU A 83 22.88 0.05 -16.69
C GLU A 83 22.23 1.05 -17.66
N ALA A 84 21.02 0.76 -18.15
CA ALA A 84 20.26 1.67 -19.00
C ALA A 84 19.80 2.91 -18.23
N ILE A 85 19.20 2.73 -17.04
CA ILE A 85 18.79 3.82 -16.14
C ILE A 85 20.01 4.68 -15.78
N ASN A 86 21.14 4.05 -15.48
CA ASN A 86 22.38 4.71 -15.06
C ASN A 86 22.97 5.63 -16.12
N LYS A 87 22.74 5.37 -17.41
CA LYS A 87 23.15 6.31 -18.47
C LYS A 87 22.36 7.61 -18.38
N ILE A 88 21.06 7.52 -18.12
CA ILE A 88 20.16 8.67 -18.02
C ILE A 88 20.41 9.43 -16.72
N THR A 89 20.48 8.73 -15.59
CA THR A 89 20.67 9.36 -14.28
C THR A 89 22.06 9.98 -14.14
N LYS A 90 23.11 9.42 -14.75
CA LYS A 90 24.42 10.11 -14.80
C LYS A 90 24.34 11.43 -15.55
N ALA A 91 23.64 11.48 -16.68
CA ALA A 91 23.51 12.71 -17.46
C ALA A 91 22.67 13.78 -16.74
N LYS A 92 21.59 13.36 -16.04
CA LYS A 92 20.63 14.29 -15.43
C LYS A 92 21.00 14.70 -14.00
N ILE A 93 21.59 13.79 -13.24
CA ILE A 93 21.82 13.96 -11.80
C ILE A 93 23.17 13.37 -11.36
N ASN A 94 24.14 13.15 -12.26
CA ASN A 94 25.46 12.57 -11.95
C ASN A 94 25.44 11.40 -10.95
N ALA A 95 24.44 10.53 -11.04
CA ALA A 95 24.30 9.39 -10.13
C ALA A 95 23.97 8.10 -10.86
N THR A 96 24.23 7.01 -10.15
CA THR A 96 23.81 5.65 -10.50
C THR A 96 22.75 5.18 -9.52
N VAL A 97 21.97 4.20 -9.92
CA VAL A 97 20.85 3.61 -9.19
C VAL A 97 21.11 2.12 -9.08
N LYS A 98 20.96 1.62 -7.86
CA LYS A 98 20.96 0.20 -7.53
C LYS A 98 19.57 -0.20 -7.04
N ILE A 99 18.94 -1.12 -7.75
CA ILE A 99 17.57 -1.58 -7.46
C ILE A 99 17.64 -2.89 -6.67
N HIS A 100 17.00 -2.91 -5.52
CA HIS A 100 16.84 -4.09 -4.68
C HIS A 100 15.37 -4.49 -4.62
N HIS A 101 15.05 -5.66 -5.17
CA HIS A 101 13.73 -6.27 -4.97
C HIS A 101 13.82 -7.34 -3.88
N LEU A 102 12.96 -7.21 -2.87
CA LEU A 102 12.82 -8.19 -1.80
C LEU A 102 11.42 -8.82 -1.86
N GLY A 103 11.36 -10.13 -1.63
CA GLY A 103 10.09 -10.86 -1.59
C GLY A 103 9.11 -10.29 -0.56
N TRP A 104 7.81 -10.37 -0.81
CA TRP A 104 6.75 -9.86 0.09
C TRP A 104 6.91 -10.26 1.57
N ALA A 105 7.35 -11.49 1.83
CA ALA A 105 7.58 -11.95 3.21
C ALA A 105 8.90 -11.42 3.83
N GLU A 106 9.91 -11.17 3.00
CA GLU A 106 11.25 -10.75 3.40
C GLU A 106 11.34 -9.23 3.58
N PHE A 107 10.66 -8.47 2.71
CA PHE A 107 10.77 -7.01 2.62
C PHE A 107 10.56 -6.33 3.99
N PRO A 108 9.46 -6.56 4.73
CA PRO A 108 9.26 -5.89 6.01
C PRO A 108 10.32 -6.26 7.04
N GLN A 109 10.82 -7.50 7.03
CA GLN A 109 11.80 -7.98 8.01
C GLN A 109 13.17 -7.34 7.76
N LYS A 110 13.61 -7.35 6.50
CA LYS A 110 14.89 -6.79 6.08
C LYS A 110 14.93 -5.28 6.29
N MET A 111 13.89 -4.56 5.85
CA MET A 111 13.85 -3.10 5.99
C MET A 111 13.80 -2.67 7.45
N ASN A 112 13.03 -3.37 8.30
CA ASN A 112 13.03 -3.09 9.74
C ASN A 112 14.41 -3.28 10.39
N LEU A 113 15.16 -4.33 9.99
CA LEU A 113 16.52 -4.56 10.50
C LEU A 113 17.50 -3.48 10.04
N MET A 114 17.44 -3.08 8.77
CA MET A 114 18.30 -2.01 8.23
C MET A 114 18.05 -0.69 8.94
N MET A 115 16.78 -0.29 9.10
CA MET A 115 16.41 0.93 9.82
C MET A 115 16.83 0.88 11.30
N ALA A 116 16.65 -0.26 11.98
CA ALA A 116 17.02 -0.41 13.39
C ALA A 116 18.53 -0.42 13.62
N SER A 117 19.31 -0.96 12.67
CA SER A 117 20.78 -1.01 12.75
C SER A 117 21.46 0.26 12.24
N GLY A 118 20.73 1.16 11.58
CA GLY A 118 21.29 2.35 10.94
C GLY A 118 22.11 2.02 9.68
N GLU A 119 21.86 0.87 9.05
CA GLU A 119 22.47 0.50 7.77
C GLU A 119 22.07 1.53 6.70
N PRO A 120 23.03 2.17 5.99
CA PRO A 120 22.71 3.21 5.02
C PRO A 120 21.95 2.67 3.80
N PHE A 121 20.86 3.34 3.45
CA PHE A 121 20.17 3.25 2.16
C PHE A 121 19.51 4.59 1.84
N ASP A 122 19.03 4.78 0.61
CA ASP A 122 18.49 6.06 0.15
C ASP A 122 16.96 6.06 0.06
N LEU A 123 16.37 5.15 -0.71
CA LEU A 123 14.93 5.11 -0.96
C LEU A 123 14.35 3.73 -0.61
N MET A 124 13.12 3.71 -0.13
CA MET A 124 12.35 2.47 -0.01
C MET A 124 10.88 2.67 -0.31
N PHE A 125 10.25 1.63 -0.81
CA PHE A 125 8.81 1.46 -0.78
C PHE A 125 8.28 1.54 0.66
N THR A 126 7.14 2.20 0.84
CA THR A 126 6.37 2.21 2.08
C THR A 126 4.89 2.44 1.79
N ALA A 127 4.04 2.02 2.72
CA ALA A 127 2.60 2.21 2.63
C ALA A 127 1.96 2.30 4.02
N GLY A 128 0.73 2.80 4.09
CA GLY A 128 -0.06 2.78 5.32
C GLY A 128 -0.26 1.38 5.89
N TRP A 129 -0.44 0.38 5.00
CA TRP A 129 -0.54 -1.03 5.37
C TRP A 129 0.82 -1.68 5.71
N ASP A 130 1.94 -1.05 5.32
CA ASP A 130 3.31 -1.47 5.66
C ASP A 130 3.95 -0.52 6.70
N ASN A 131 3.20 -0.21 7.75
CA ASN A 131 3.68 0.49 8.95
C ASN A 131 4.36 1.86 8.68
N PHE A 132 3.94 2.61 7.66
CA PHE A 132 4.45 3.96 7.36
C PHE A 132 4.47 4.86 8.61
N THR A 133 3.35 4.94 9.35
CA THR A 133 3.21 5.82 10.52
C THR A 133 4.16 5.44 11.65
N GLY A 134 4.31 4.15 11.93
CA GLY A 134 5.24 3.66 12.94
C GLY A 134 6.71 3.90 12.56
N ASN A 135 7.05 3.82 11.27
CA ASN A 135 8.39 4.13 10.78
C ASN A 135 8.71 5.62 10.89
N VAL A 136 7.76 6.50 10.56
CA VAL A 136 7.90 7.95 10.79
C VAL A 136 8.07 8.26 12.27
N ALA A 137 7.25 7.65 13.15
CA ALA A 137 7.34 7.87 14.60
C ALA A 137 8.70 7.45 15.20
N LYS A 138 9.34 6.42 14.62
CA LYS A 138 10.70 5.98 14.97
C LYS A 138 11.82 6.85 14.37
N GLY A 139 11.47 7.86 13.56
CA GLY A 139 12.43 8.72 12.87
C GLY A 139 13.16 8.05 11.72
N ALA A 140 12.57 7.01 11.11
CA ALA A 140 13.22 6.26 10.03
C ALA A 140 13.28 7.02 8.70
N PHE A 141 12.41 8.02 8.49
CA PHE A 141 12.31 8.79 7.26
C PHE A 141 12.65 10.26 7.45
N ILE A 142 13.19 10.88 6.40
CA ILE A 142 13.46 12.32 6.35
C ILE A 142 12.14 13.07 6.13
N GLN A 143 11.96 14.20 6.82
CA GLN A 143 10.90 15.15 6.50
C GLN A 143 11.26 15.87 5.20
N LEU A 144 10.47 15.70 4.15
CA LEU A 144 10.74 16.21 2.80
C LEU A 144 10.43 17.70 2.65
N ASP A 145 9.55 18.22 3.50
CA ASP A 145 9.11 19.62 3.54
C ASP A 145 9.62 20.35 4.79
N ASP A 146 10.82 19.99 5.29
CA ASP A 146 11.44 20.71 6.41
C ASP A 146 11.72 22.18 6.01
N PRO A 147 11.20 23.19 6.74
CA PRO A 147 11.44 24.59 6.41
C PRO A 147 12.92 25.00 6.35
N ASN A 148 13.81 24.25 6.99
CA ASN A 148 15.26 24.51 6.96
C ASN A 148 15.98 23.81 5.80
N ASN A 149 15.36 22.78 5.22
CA ASN A 149 15.93 22.02 4.11
C ASN A 149 14.80 21.34 3.31
N ASN A 150 14.01 22.14 2.60
CA ASN A 150 12.83 21.66 1.88
C ASN A 150 13.26 20.95 0.59
N LEU A 151 13.49 19.63 0.70
CA LEU A 151 13.89 18.78 -0.41
C LEU A 151 12.84 18.76 -1.51
N LEU A 152 11.56 18.72 -1.14
CA LEU A 152 10.45 18.65 -2.10
C LEU A 152 10.35 19.92 -2.95
N GLU A 153 10.45 21.10 -2.35
CA GLU A 153 10.46 22.36 -3.11
C GLU A 153 11.74 22.54 -3.93
N SER A 154 12.90 22.15 -3.37
CA SER A 154 14.20 22.37 -4.01
C SER A 154 14.48 21.42 -5.17
N TYR A 155 14.06 20.15 -5.05
CA TYR A 155 14.45 19.06 -5.95
C TYR A 155 13.26 18.26 -6.49
N GLY A 156 12.05 18.48 -5.97
CA GLY A 156 10.82 17.76 -6.34
C GLY A 156 9.81 18.58 -7.14
N LYS A 157 10.23 19.66 -7.81
CA LYS A 157 9.31 20.56 -8.53
C LYS A 157 8.41 19.84 -9.53
N GLY A 158 8.95 18.83 -10.23
CA GLY A 158 8.19 18.03 -11.18
C GLY A 158 7.09 17.21 -10.53
N ILE A 159 7.33 16.67 -9.34
CA ILE A 159 6.29 16.02 -8.51
C ILE A 159 5.18 17.02 -8.19
N LEU A 160 5.53 18.23 -7.72
CA LEU A 160 4.57 19.27 -7.37
C LEU A 160 3.75 19.76 -8.57
N GLU A 161 4.34 19.77 -9.78
CA GLU A 161 3.67 20.18 -11.01
C GLU A 161 2.76 19.10 -11.61
N THR A 162 3.09 17.81 -11.42
CA THR A 162 2.42 16.70 -12.11
C THR A 162 1.46 15.91 -11.23
N MET A 163 1.69 15.86 -9.92
CA MET A 163 0.92 15.02 -9.01
C MET A 163 -0.42 15.67 -8.62
N ASP A 164 -1.45 14.83 -8.48
CA ASP A 164 -2.71 15.25 -7.86
C ASP A 164 -2.44 15.76 -6.42
N PRO A 165 -2.79 17.01 -6.08
CA PRO A 165 -2.54 17.55 -4.75
C PRO A 165 -3.20 16.74 -3.61
N VAL A 166 -4.28 16.02 -3.90
CA VAL A 166 -4.95 15.14 -2.92
C VAL A 166 -4.04 13.97 -2.57
N LEU A 167 -3.35 13.37 -3.54
CA LEU A 167 -2.42 12.26 -3.32
C LEU A 167 -1.34 12.63 -2.33
N LEU A 168 -0.72 13.82 -2.45
CA LEU A 168 0.35 14.28 -1.55
C LEU A 168 -0.01 14.21 -0.06
N ASN A 169 -1.29 14.18 0.30
CA ASN A 169 -1.71 13.99 1.69
C ASN A 169 -1.46 12.57 2.24
N GLY A 170 -1.37 11.55 1.38
CA GLY A 170 -1.08 10.18 1.79
C GLY A 170 0.30 10.03 2.45
N GLY A 171 1.27 10.81 1.98
CA GLY A 171 2.63 10.84 2.51
C GLY A 171 2.83 11.70 3.75
N LYS A 172 1.76 12.22 4.36
CA LYS A 172 1.84 13.13 5.50
C LYS A 172 1.60 12.46 6.84
N LEU A 173 2.30 12.91 7.87
CA LEU A 173 1.98 12.63 9.27
C LEU A 173 2.15 13.91 10.10
N GLY A 174 1.11 14.30 10.84
CA GLY A 174 1.14 15.54 11.62
C GLY A 174 1.36 16.81 10.77
N GLY A 175 0.83 16.83 9.55
CA GLY A 175 0.96 17.96 8.62
C GLY A 175 2.29 18.03 7.85
N LYS A 176 3.23 17.13 8.13
CA LYS A 176 4.57 17.08 7.52
C LYS A 176 4.68 15.94 6.53
N THR A 177 5.40 16.14 5.44
CA THR A 177 5.54 15.18 4.34
C THR A 177 6.78 14.30 4.55
N TYR A 178 6.60 12.98 4.55
CA TYR A 178 7.69 12.00 4.77
C TYR A 178 7.85 10.99 3.63
N ALA A 179 6.87 10.90 2.73
CA ALA A 179 6.91 10.03 1.57
C ALA A 179 6.18 10.69 0.39
N ILE A 180 6.52 10.27 -0.82
CA ILE A 180 5.87 10.70 -2.05
C ILE A 180 5.06 9.52 -2.60
N PRO A 181 3.72 9.67 -2.73
CA PRO A 181 2.87 8.62 -3.28
C PRO A 181 3.13 8.32 -4.74
N THR A 182 2.84 7.08 -5.16
CA THR A 182 2.77 6.75 -6.59
C THR A 182 1.56 7.44 -7.20
N GLN A 183 1.75 8.15 -8.32
CA GLN A 183 0.67 8.78 -9.08
C GLN A 183 0.00 7.74 -9.99
N LYS A 184 -1.19 7.33 -9.56
CA LYS A 184 -2.02 6.28 -10.18
C LYS A 184 -3.51 6.51 -9.87
N GLU A 185 -4.33 5.46 -9.85
CA GLU A 185 -5.67 5.55 -9.29
C GLU A 185 -5.63 5.96 -7.80
N ILE A 186 -6.38 7.02 -7.45
CA ILE A 186 -6.48 7.61 -6.09
C ILE A 186 -7.71 7.10 -5.34
N ALA A 187 -8.60 6.42 -6.06
CA ALA A 187 -9.82 5.86 -5.56
C ALA A 187 -9.78 4.34 -5.69
N SER A 188 -10.67 3.68 -4.98
CA SER A 188 -10.94 2.27 -5.20
C SER A 188 -12.41 1.92 -5.07
N GLN A 189 -12.76 0.79 -5.65
CA GLN A 189 -14.04 0.12 -5.45
C GLN A 189 -13.76 -1.37 -5.23
N TRP A 190 -14.64 -2.07 -4.51
CA TRP A 190 -14.51 -3.50 -4.27
C TRP A 190 -15.57 -4.28 -5.02
N GLY A 191 -15.19 -5.49 -5.43
CA GLY A 191 -16.08 -6.37 -6.18
C GLY A 191 -15.41 -7.68 -6.51
N MET A 192 -15.77 -8.22 -7.68
CA MET A 192 -15.46 -9.59 -8.05
C MET A 192 -14.78 -9.63 -9.42
N LEU A 193 -13.71 -10.41 -9.53
CA LEU A 193 -13.18 -10.87 -10.81
C LEU A 193 -13.81 -12.22 -11.13
N LEU A 194 -14.35 -12.36 -12.33
CA LEU A 194 -15.05 -13.54 -12.82
C LEU A 194 -14.40 -14.06 -14.10
N GLN A 195 -14.16 -15.36 -14.19
CA GLN A 195 -13.57 -15.98 -15.37
C GLN A 195 -14.48 -15.75 -16.59
N LYS A 196 -13.96 -15.07 -17.61
CA LYS A 196 -14.73 -14.52 -18.73
C LYS A 196 -15.49 -15.60 -19.52
N GLU A 197 -14.86 -16.75 -19.75
CA GLU A 197 -15.47 -17.86 -20.51
C GLU A 197 -16.78 -18.34 -19.88
N LEU A 198 -16.84 -18.41 -18.54
CA LEU A 198 -18.03 -18.82 -17.80
C LEU A 198 -19.08 -17.70 -17.74
N VAL A 199 -18.66 -16.44 -17.63
CA VAL A 199 -19.55 -15.27 -17.74
C VAL A 199 -20.27 -15.28 -19.10
N ASP A 200 -19.53 -15.45 -20.19
CA ASP A 200 -20.08 -15.49 -21.55
C ASP A 200 -20.99 -16.71 -21.74
N LYS A 201 -20.58 -17.88 -21.26
CA LYS A 201 -21.36 -19.13 -21.36
C LYS A 201 -22.72 -19.03 -20.68
N TYR A 202 -22.76 -18.49 -19.46
CA TYR A 202 -24.00 -18.36 -18.69
C TYR A 202 -24.73 -17.04 -18.95
N LYS A 203 -24.19 -16.17 -19.81
CA LYS A 203 -24.74 -14.84 -20.12
C LYS A 203 -24.98 -14.01 -18.86
N ILE A 204 -24.01 -14.03 -17.95
CA ILE A 204 -24.12 -13.34 -16.66
C ILE A 204 -24.13 -11.84 -16.92
N ASP A 205 -25.18 -11.16 -16.47
CA ASP A 205 -25.22 -9.70 -16.44
C ASP A 205 -24.39 -9.19 -15.27
N LEU A 206 -23.19 -8.71 -15.56
CA LEU A 206 -22.29 -8.15 -14.55
C LEU A 206 -22.90 -6.93 -13.84
N THR A 207 -23.83 -6.23 -14.48
CA THR A 207 -24.46 -5.05 -13.87
C THR A 207 -25.49 -5.42 -12.81
N SER A 208 -26.01 -6.65 -12.82
CA SER A 208 -26.98 -7.14 -11.82
C SER A 208 -26.33 -7.67 -10.54
N ILE A 209 -25.00 -7.88 -10.53
CA ILE A 209 -24.27 -8.38 -9.35
C ILE A 209 -23.87 -7.16 -8.50
N LYS A 210 -24.70 -6.83 -7.50
CA LYS A 210 -24.47 -5.68 -6.60
C LYS A 210 -23.93 -6.08 -5.24
N LYS A 211 -24.08 -7.35 -4.86
CA LYS A 211 -23.56 -7.93 -3.61
C LYS A 211 -23.16 -9.38 -3.80
N LEU A 212 -22.49 -9.96 -2.82
CA LEU A 212 -21.97 -11.33 -2.90
C LEU A 212 -23.07 -12.36 -3.13
N GLU A 213 -24.24 -12.20 -2.52
CA GLU A 213 -25.38 -13.11 -2.63
C GLU A 213 -25.88 -13.24 -4.07
N ASP A 214 -25.77 -12.18 -4.88
CA ASP A 214 -26.21 -12.19 -6.27
C ASP A 214 -25.37 -13.15 -7.15
N LEU A 215 -24.18 -13.54 -6.70
CA LEU A 215 -23.35 -14.54 -7.37
C LEU A 215 -23.79 -15.98 -7.09
N GLU A 216 -24.47 -16.25 -5.97
CA GLU A 216 -24.72 -17.62 -5.50
C GLU A 216 -25.37 -18.55 -6.54
N PRO A 217 -26.39 -18.12 -7.32
CA PRO A 217 -26.97 -18.98 -8.35
C PRO A 217 -25.94 -19.43 -9.41
N TYR A 218 -25.03 -18.53 -9.80
CA TYR A 218 -23.97 -18.83 -10.75
C TYR A 218 -22.89 -19.71 -10.15
N LEU A 219 -22.53 -19.50 -8.87
CA LEU A 219 -21.57 -20.36 -8.15
C LEU A 219 -22.07 -21.80 -8.07
N LEU A 220 -23.35 -22.00 -7.75
CA LEU A 220 -23.99 -23.31 -7.71
C LEU A 220 -24.04 -23.97 -9.10
N GLN A 221 -24.37 -23.19 -10.14
CA GLN A 221 -24.40 -23.69 -11.51
C GLN A 221 -23.01 -24.12 -12.01
N VAL A 222 -21.97 -23.30 -11.75
CA VAL A 222 -20.58 -23.64 -12.07
C VAL A 222 -20.15 -24.90 -11.33
N LYS A 223 -20.46 -25.02 -10.03
CA LYS A 223 -20.13 -26.22 -9.25
C LYS A 223 -20.74 -27.50 -9.84
N LYS A 224 -21.99 -27.40 -10.31
CA LYS A 224 -22.73 -28.51 -10.92
C LYS A 224 -22.14 -28.92 -12.27
N ASP A 225 -21.86 -27.94 -13.13
CA ASP A 225 -21.41 -28.21 -14.51
C ASP A 225 -19.91 -28.53 -14.59
N TYR A 226 -19.12 -28.00 -13.63
CA TYR A 226 -17.67 -28.12 -13.58
C TYR A 226 -17.19 -28.50 -12.17
N PRO A 227 -17.29 -29.77 -11.76
CA PRO A 227 -16.94 -30.21 -10.40
C PRO A 227 -15.48 -29.93 -9.99
N ASN A 228 -14.58 -29.80 -10.95
CA ASN A 228 -13.15 -29.53 -10.75
C ASN A 228 -12.81 -28.03 -10.68
N ILE A 229 -13.75 -27.14 -11.02
CA ILE A 229 -13.58 -25.69 -10.85
C ILE A 229 -13.94 -25.34 -9.41
N ILE A 230 -13.19 -24.42 -8.83
CA ILE A 230 -13.49 -23.74 -7.58
C ILE A 230 -14.43 -22.60 -7.92
N PRO A 231 -15.72 -22.66 -7.52
CA PRO A 231 -16.67 -21.59 -7.81
C PRO A 231 -16.20 -20.23 -7.32
N ILE A 232 -15.69 -20.16 -6.09
CA ILE A 232 -15.17 -18.92 -5.53
C ILE A 232 -14.03 -19.19 -4.54
N ILE A 233 -13.01 -18.34 -4.51
CA ILE A 233 -11.93 -18.43 -3.53
C ILE A 233 -12.40 -17.87 -2.17
N ALA A 234 -12.27 -18.66 -1.11
CA ALA A 234 -12.39 -18.18 0.27
C ALA A 234 -11.24 -17.25 0.64
N THR A 235 -11.54 -16.16 1.36
CA THR A 235 -10.56 -15.18 1.81
C THR A 235 -10.94 -14.61 3.18
N LYS A 236 -9.99 -13.98 3.89
CA LYS A 236 -10.25 -13.25 5.13
C LYS A 236 -10.76 -11.81 4.90
N ASN A 237 -10.82 -11.39 3.64
CA ASN A 237 -11.00 -10.01 3.20
C ASN A 237 -12.46 -9.63 2.89
N TRP A 238 -13.44 -10.52 3.15
CA TRP A 238 -14.82 -10.32 2.73
C TRP A 238 -15.44 -8.96 3.13
N LEU A 239 -15.07 -8.44 4.30
CA LEU A 239 -15.63 -7.18 4.81
C LEU A 239 -15.30 -5.95 3.93
N TYR A 240 -14.37 -6.00 2.98
CA TYR A 240 -14.11 -4.89 2.06
C TYR A 240 -15.27 -4.58 1.10
N ASN A 241 -16.19 -5.53 0.87
CA ASN A 241 -17.38 -5.27 0.06
C ASN A 241 -18.48 -4.52 0.83
N LEU A 242 -18.32 -4.32 2.15
CA LEU A 242 -19.27 -3.59 2.97
C LEU A 242 -18.99 -2.08 2.91
N PRO A 243 -20.01 -1.24 3.17
CA PRO A 243 -19.90 0.23 3.10
C PRO A 243 -19.16 0.81 4.32
N TYR A 244 -17.94 0.35 4.56
CA TYR A 244 -17.09 0.72 5.70
C TYR A 244 -15.65 0.94 5.29
N GLU A 245 -15.11 2.08 5.70
CA GLU A 245 -13.73 2.47 5.49
C GLU A 245 -12.83 2.00 6.65
N ILE A 246 -11.65 1.49 6.31
CA ILE A 246 -10.62 1.12 7.28
C ILE A 246 -10.00 2.37 7.87
N VAL A 247 -9.96 2.43 9.19
CA VAL A 247 -9.19 3.44 9.93
C VAL A 247 -8.11 2.73 10.73
N GLY A 248 -6.85 2.90 10.35
CA GLY A 248 -5.72 2.17 10.95
C GLY A 248 -5.43 0.85 10.23
N SER A 249 -5.04 -0.20 10.97
CA SER A 249 -4.75 -1.51 10.39
C SER A 249 -6.01 -2.31 10.05
N GLN A 250 -5.85 -3.31 9.17
CA GLN A 250 -6.92 -4.23 8.81
C GLN A 250 -7.45 -4.99 10.01
N GLU A 251 -6.57 -5.42 10.93
CA GLU A 251 -6.94 -6.20 12.10
C GLU A 251 -7.74 -5.41 13.14
N SER A 252 -7.58 -4.09 13.15
CA SER A 252 -8.24 -3.22 14.10
C SER A 252 -9.74 -3.11 13.79
N PRO A 253 -10.66 -3.23 14.77
CA PRO A 253 -12.11 -3.32 14.55
C PRO A 253 -12.78 -2.01 14.12
N GLY A 254 -12.15 -0.88 14.45
CA GLY A 254 -12.73 0.44 14.17
C GLY A 254 -12.86 0.70 12.67
N ARG A 255 -14.09 0.97 12.22
CA ARG A 255 -14.41 1.37 10.85
C ARG A 255 -15.28 2.61 10.84
N LEU A 256 -15.15 3.41 9.77
CA LEU A 256 -16.04 4.52 9.50
C LEU A 256 -17.10 4.09 8.47
N PRO A 257 -18.40 4.22 8.75
CA PRO A 257 -19.43 4.03 7.74
C PRO A 257 -19.23 4.99 6.55
N THR A 258 -19.49 4.53 5.33
CA THR A 258 -19.29 5.35 4.12
C THR A 258 -20.47 6.26 3.80
N ASP A 259 -21.50 6.32 4.66
CA ASP A 259 -22.74 7.09 4.53
C ASP A 259 -22.61 8.60 4.86
N GLY A 260 -21.39 9.06 5.16
CA GLY A 260 -21.11 10.44 5.59
C GLY A 260 -21.05 10.63 7.10
N SER A 261 -21.27 9.57 7.88
CA SER A 261 -21.02 9.56 9.33
C SER A 261 -19.56 9.88 9.66
N THR A 262 -19.35 10.51 10.81
CA THR A 262 -18.02 10.79 11.40
C THR A 262 -17.74 9.92 12.62
N LYS A 263 -18.58 8.91 12.86
CA LYS A 263 -18.50 8.04 14.04
C LYS A 263 -17.93 6.67 13.71
N ILE A 264 -16.86 6.33 14.42
CA ILE A 264 -16.24 5.00 14.34
C ILE A 264 -17.14 3.98 15.02
N VAL A 265 -17.32 2.84 14.35
CA VAL A 265 -18.05 1.68 14.86
C VAL A 265 -17.14 0.46 14.91
N ASN A 266 -17.48 -0.50 15.76
CA ASN A 266 -16.93 -1.85 15.69
C ASN A 266 -17.58 -2.61 14.54
N ILE A 267 -16.83 -2.87 13.46
CA ILE A 267 -17.37 -3.58 12.30
C ILE A 267 -17.89 -4.98 12.64
N PHE A 268 -17.27 -5.67 13.61
CA PHE A 268 -17.62 -7.04 13.98
C PHE A 268 -18.93 -7.14 14.78
N GLU A 269 -19.54 -6.02 15.17
CA GLU A 269 -20.86 -5.99 15.81
C GLU A 269 -21.99 -5.57 14.85
N THR A 270 -21.65 -5.15 13.62
CA THR A 270 -22.62 -4.73 12.59
C THR A 270 -23.42 -5.91 12.04
N GLU A 271 -24.66 -5.65 11.62
CA GLU A 271 -25.52 -6.68 11.04
C GLU A 271 -25.02 -7.12 9.66
N GLU A 272 -24.38 -6.21 8.93
CA GLU A 272 -23.72 -6.45 7.65
C GLU A 272 -22.59 -7.46 7.79
N ALA A 273 -21.68 -7.27 8.75
CA ALA A 273 -20.57 -8.21 8.98
C ALA A 273 -21.08 -9.59 9.44
N LYS A 274 -22.07 -9.63 10.34
CA LYS A 274 -22.71 -10.89 10.77
C LYS A 274 -23.31 -11.65 9.58
N SER A 275 -24.09 -10.94 8.76
CA SER A 275 -24.74 -11.52 7.58
C SER A 275 -23.72 -12.06 6.59
N GLN A 276 -22.62 -11.33 6.39
CA GLN A 276 -21.57 -11.76 5.48
C GLN A 276 -20.83 -13.01 5.95
N TYR A 277 -20.52 -13.13 7.24
CA TYR A 277 -19.91 -14.37 7.75
C TYR A 277 -20.89 -15.56 7.72
N MET A 278 -22.18 -15.35 8.02
CA MET A 278 -23.20 -16.39 7.83
C MET A 278 -23.31 -16.85 6.37
N LEU A 279 -23.13 -15.94 5.41
CA LEU A 279 -23.05 -16.30 3.99
C LEU A 279 -21.82 -17.18 3.70
N MET A 280 -20.66 -16.87 4.28
CA MET A 280 -19.47 -17.70 4.10
C MET A 280 -19.66 -19.11 4.67
N GLU A 281 -20.28 -19.24 5.84
CA GLU A 281 -20.64 -20.54 6.41
C GLU A 281 -21.60 -21.33 5.52
N LYS A 282 -22.60 -20.66 4.94
CA LYS A 282 -23.50 -21.28 3.96
C LYS A 282 -22.74 -21.76 2.72
N TRP A 283 -21.87 -20.92 2.15
CA TRP A 283 -21.08 -21.26 0.96
C TRP A 283 -20.07 -22.39 1.20
N PHE A 284 -19.50 -22.45 2.41
CA PHE A 284 -18.69 -23.58 2.85
C PHE A 284 -19.49 -24.88 2.88
N LYS A 285 -20.68 -24.88 3.52
CA LYS A 285 -21.59 -26.04 3.55
C LYS A 285 -22.05 -26.49 2.17
N LEU A 286 -22.12 -25.58 1.20
CA LEU A 286 -22.43 -25.87 -0.20
C LEU A 286 -21.22 -26.32 -1.03
N GLY A 287 -20.01 -26.33 -0.46
CA GLY A 287 -18.79 -26.77 -1.14
C GLY A 287 -18.34 -25.83 -2.28
N LEU A 288 -18.59 -24.52 -2.12
CA LEU A 288 -18.28 -23.50 -3.12
C LEU A 288 -16.84 -22.98 -3.05
N PHE A 289 -16.12 -23.27 -1.96
CA PHE A 289 -14.73 -22.87 -1.76
C PHE A 289 -13.73 -23.93 -2.21
N GLN A 290 -12.46 -23.55 -2.23
CA GLN A 290 -11.32 -24.47 -2.30
C GLN A 290 -11.34 -25.47 -1.14
N LYS A 291 -10.63 -26.60 -1.31
CA LYS A 291 -10.65 -27.73 -0.35
C LYS A 291 -10.21 -27.37 1.07
N ASP A 292 -9.20 -26.50 1.20
CA ASP A 292 -8.58 -26.12 2.48
C ASP A 292 -8.66 -24.60 2.71
N PRO A 293 -9.87 -24.03 2.87
CA PRO A 293 -10.08 -22.58 2.76
C PRO A 293 -9.48 -21.75 3.91
N ALA A 294 -9.25 -22.36 5.07
CA ALA A 294 -8.66 -21.68 6.23
C ALA A 294 -7.13 -21.79 6.33
N THR A 295 -6.50 -22.71 5.58
CA THR A 295 -5.07 -23.01 5.70
C THR A 295 -4.30 -22.81 4.40
N ASN A 296 -4.97 -22.72 3.25
CA ASN A 296 -4.32 -22.38 1.99
C ASN A 296 -3.95 -20.89 1.95
N THR A 297 -2.65 -20.60 2.03
CA THR A 297 -2.11 -19.24 1.99
C THR A 297 -1.67 -18.79 0.59
N ASP A 298 -1.58 -19.69 -0.39
CA ASP A 298 -1.17 -19.38 -1.77
C ASP A 298 -2.37 -19.27 -2.72
N LEU A 299 -3.21 -18.27 -2.46
CA LEU A 299 -4.39 -17.98 -3.29
C LEU A 299 -3.97 -17.51 -4.70
N GLY A 300 -2.83 -16.83 -4.80
CA GLY A 300 -2.32 -16.29 -6.07
C GLY A 300 -1.93 -17.37 -7.07
N ALA A 301 -1.23 -18.42 -6.65
CA ALA A 301 -0.93 -19.55 -7.53
C ALA A 301 -2.20 -20.29 -7.94
N GLN A 302 -3.17 -20.42 -7.03
CA GLN A 302 -4.44 -21.09 -7.32
C GLN A 302 -5.24 -20.37 -8.42
N SER A 303 -5.33 -19.03 -8.37
CA SER A 303 -6.01 -18.24 -9.41
C SER A 303 -5.37 -18.37 -10.79
N LYS A 304 -4.06 -18.59 -10.87
CA LYS A 304 -3.33 -18.77 -12.14
C LYS A 304 -3.62 -20.09 -12.85
N THR A 305 -4.19 -21.08 -12.17
CA THR A 305 -4.42 -22.43 -12.73
C THR A 305 -5.52 -22.50 -13.80
N GLY A 306 -6.38 -21.47 -13.88
CA GLY A 306 -7.59 -21.49 -14.71
C GLY A 306 -8.74 -22.31 -14.10
N LEU A 307 -8.58 -22.83 -12.88
CA LEU A 307 -9.60 -23.61 -12.16
C LEU A 307 -10.44 -22.78 -11.19
N VAL A 308 -10.39 -21.45 -11.29
CA VAL A 308 -11.10 -20.52 -10.40
C VAL A 308 -12.11 -19.73 -11.23
N PHE A 309 -13.37 -19.77 -10.83
CA PHE A 309 -14.41 -18.96 -11.47
C PHE A 309 -14.47 -17.54 -10.91
N ALA A 310 -14.57 -17.38 -9.59
CA ALA A 310 -14.73 -16.06 -8.96
C ALA A 310 -13.70 -15.80 -7.84
N GLN A 311 -13.30 -14.55 -7.69
CA GLN A 311 -12.52 -14.10 -6.53
C GLN A 311 -12.78 -12.62 -6.22
N GLN A 312 -12.70 -12.26 -4.95
CA GLN A 312 -12.79 -10.86 -4.51
C GLN A 312 -11.55 -10.10 -4.98
N ALA A 313 -11.74 -8.86 -5.42
CA ALA A 313 -10.64 -7.98 -5.78
C ALA A 313 -10.98 -6.51 -5.49
N GLN A 314 -9.94 -5.73 -5.22
CA GLN A 314 -10.00 -4.28 -5.39
C GLN A 314 -10.01 -4.01 -6.89
N LEU A 315 -10.95 -3.18 -7.34
CA LEU A 315 -11.18 -2.91 -8.75
C LEU A 315 -10.84 -1.46 -9.08
N LYS A 316 -10.45 -1.28 -10.33
CA LYS A 316 -10.18 -0.01 -11.00
C LYS A 316 -10.51 -0.18 -12.48
N PRO A 317 -10.63 0.90 -13.29
CA PRO A 317 -10.88 0.75 -14.72
C PRO A 317 -9.82 -0.14 -15.39
N GLY A 318 -10.22 -1.20 -16.09
CA GLY A 318 -9.29 -2.11 -16.78
C GLY A 318 -8.46 -3.03 -15.86
N GLY A 319 -8.76 -3.09 -14.56
CA GLY A 319 -8.06 -3.97 -13.62
C GLY A 319 -8.23 -5.46 -13.95
N ASP A 320 -9.34 -5.85 -14.56
CA ASP A 320 -9.58 -7.19 -15.10
C ASP A 320 -8.66 -7.54 -16.28
N ALA A 321 -8.43 -6.61 -17.20
CA ALA A 321 -7.49 -6.78 -18.31
C ALA A 321 -6.05 -6.89 -17.80
N GLU A 322 -5.64 -5.99 -16.89
CA GLU A 322 -4.34 -6.07 -16.18
C GLU A 322 -4.15 -7.43 -15.51
N TYR A 323 -5.15 -7.86 -14.73
CA TYR A 323 -5.10 -9.12 -14.02
C TYR A 323 -4.97 -10.31 -14.98
N SER A 324 -5.65 -10.25 -16.12
CA SER A 324 -5.69 -11.34 -17.11
C SER A 324 -4.34 -11.63 -17.78
N ILE A 325 -3.42 -10.66 -17.86
CA ILE A 325 -2.10 -10.83 -18.53
C ILE A 325 -1.29 -11.97 -17.91
N GLY A 326 -1.41 -12.19 -16.59
CA GLY A 326 -0.67 -13.21 -15.86
C GLY A 326 -1.44 -14.51 -15.59
N MET A 327 -2.61 -14.71 -16.20
CA MET A 327 -3.54 -15.79 -15.85
C MET A 327 -3.72 -16.78 -16.99
N ALA A 328 -3.97 -18.05 -16.67
CA ALA A 328 -4.28 -19.07 -17.69
C ALA A 328 -5.61 -18.81 -18.42
N LYS A 329 -6.52 -18.02 -17.83
CA LYS A 329 -7.83 -17.68 -18.37
C LYS A 329 -8.12 -16.20 -18.13
N PRO A 330 -8.74 -15.49 -19.09
CA PRO A 330 -9.10 -14.09 -18.91
C PRO A 330 -10.24 -13.94 -17.89
N PHE A 331 -10.23 -12.80 -17.20
CA PHE A 331 -11.23 -12.38 -16.23
C PHE A 331 -11.96 -11.11 -16.69
N VAL A 332 -13.14 -10.89 -16.14
CA VAL A 332 -13.91 -9.64 -16.22
C VAL A 332 -14.28 -9.20 -14.81
N GLN A 333 -14.47 -7.90 -14.59
CA GLN A 333 -14.80 -7.35 -13.26
C GLN A 333 -16.28 -6.99 -13.08
N SER A 334 -16.76 -7.16 -11.86
CA SER A 334 -18.09 -6.76 -11.39
C SER A 334 -17.97 -5.92 -10.12
N ALA A 335 -18.26 -4.62 -10.20
CA ALA A 335 -18.20 -3.71 -9.06
C ALA A 335 -19.41 -3.88 -8.14
N GLN A 336 -19.15 -3.94 -6.83
CA GLN A 336 -20.17 -4.09 -5.78
C GLN A 336 -20.22 -2.87 -4.85
N THR A 337 -19.18 -2.04 -4.83
CA THR A 337 -19.17 -0.75 -4.13
C THR A 337 -18.99 0.39 -5.13
N GLU A 338 -19.39 1.59 -4.72
CA GLU A 338 -19.10 2.82 -5.47
C GLU A 338 -17.62 3.22 -5.33
N PRO A 339 -17.04 3.94 -6.31
CA PRO A 339 -15.70 4.49 -6.22
C PRO A 339 -15.56 5.51 -5.08
N ARG A 340 -14.62 5.26 -4.16
CA ARG A 340 -14.33 6.14 -3.03
C ARG A 340 -12.83 6.41 -2.90
N THR A 341 -12.49 7.61 -2.47
CA THR A 341 -11.13 7.97 -2.08
C THR A 341 -11.04 8.00 -0.56
N SER A 342 -10.40 7.00 0.04
CA SER A 342 -10.09 6.95 1.47
C SER A 342 -8.64 7.37 1.74
N PRO A 343 -8.27 7.70 2.99
CA PRO A 343 -6.87 7.93 3.34
C PRO A 343 -5.96 6.75 3.03
N GLY A 344 -6.49 5.53 3.15
CA GLY A 344 -5.78 4.30 2.79
C GLY A 344 -5.46 4.23 1.30
N ASP A 345 -6.32 4.77 0.43
CA ASP A 345 -6.06 4.80 -1.02
C ASP A 345 -4.92 5.78 -1.37
N LEU A 346 -4.79 6.88 -0.62
CA LEU A 346 -3.77 7.90 -0.84
C LEU A 346 -2.38 7.47 -0.34
N ASN A 347 -2.32 6.55 0.64
CA ASN A 347 -1.08 6.05 1.22
C ASN A 347 -0.80 4.56 0.94
N ASN A 348 -1.50 3.96 -0.02
CA ASN A 348 -1.35 2.53 -0.36
C ASN A 348 0.00 2.20 -1.02
N SER A 349 0.71 3.20 -1.55
CA SER A 349 1.96 3.00 -2.25
C SER A 349 2.74 4.30 -2.35
N MET A 350 3.91 4.35 -1.73
CA MET A 350 4.73 5.56 -1.64
C MET A 350 6.21 5.21 -1.61
N LEU A 351 7.06 6.19 -1.90
CA LEU A 351 8.50 6.12 -1.69
C LEU A 351 8.93 7.12 -0.63
N ALA A 352 9.71 6.65 0.34
CA ALA A 352 10.28 7.47 1.41
C ALA A 352 11.81 7.55 1.29
N ILE A 353 12.38 8.68 1.70
CA ILE A 353 13.82 8.85 1.82
C ILE A 353 14.25 8.45 3.24
N SER A 354 15.20 7.52 3.33
CA SER A 354 15.76 7.03 4.59
C SER A 354 16.45 8.13 5.38
N LYS A 355 16.28 8.13 6.70
CA LYS A 355 17.06 8.99 7.61
C LYS A 355 18.57 8.73 7.55
N THR A 356 18.96 7.54 7.08
CA THR A 356 20.37 7.12 6.96
C THR A 356 21.02 7.49 5.63
N SER A 357 20.24 8.02 4.67
CA SER A 357 20.75 8.44 3.36
C SER A 357 21.92 9.42 3.54
N LYS A 358 22.97 9.21 2.74
CA LYS A 358 24.16 10.08 2.74
C LYS A 358 24.04 11.23 1.76
N ASP A 359 23.03 11.19 0.88
CA ASP A 359 22.77 12.21 -0.12
C ASP A 359 21.25 12.31 -0.40
N PRO A 360 20.47 12.88 0.55
CA PRO A 360 19.03 12.96 0.42
C PRO A 360 18.57 13.91 -0.69
N GLU A 361 19.41 14.87 -1.08
CA GLU A 361 19.15 15.75 -2.23
C GLU A 361 19.14 14.94 -3.52
N ARG A 362 20.14 14.07 -3.72
CA ARG A 362 20.19 13.18 -4.88
C ARG A 362 19.05 12.17 -4.91
N ALA A 363 18.71 11.61 -3.75
CA ALA A 363 17.56 10.73 -3.61
C ALA A 363 16.26 11.43 -4.03
N MET A 364 16.07 12.69 -3.62
CA MET A 364 14.91 13.50 -4.01
C MET A 364 14.90 13.83 -5.51
N MET A 365 16.05 14.13 -6.12
CA MET A 365 16.14 14.35 -7.57
C MET A 365 15.77 13.09 -8.35
N PHE A 366 16.23 11.91 -7.92
CA PHE A 366 15.84 10.65 -8.56
C PHE A 366 14.35 10.35 -8.36
N LEU A 367 13.82 10.58 -7.15
CA LEU A 367 12.39 10.48 -6.89
C LEU A 367 11.59 11.40 -7.84
N ASN A 368 12.05 12.62 -8.07
CA ASN A 368 11.44 13.52 -9.06
C ASN A 368 11.50 12.99 -10.49
N LEU A 369 12.60 12.33 -10.89
CA LEU A 369 12.70 11.68 -12.20
C LEU A 369 11.67 10.54 -12.35
N LEU A 370 11.39 9.78 -11.29
CA LEU A 370 10.33 8.76 -11.32
C LEU A 370 8.93 9.35 -11.60
N HIS A 371 8.72 10.65 -11.38
CA HIS A 371 7.44 11.31 -11.68
C HIS A 371 7.42 12.11 -12.98
N THR A 372 8.57 12.29 -13.63
CA THR A 372 8.71 13.22 -14.78
C THR A 372 9.40 12.64 -16.00
N ASP A 373 10.15 11.55 -15.85
CA ASP A 373 10.93 10.95 -16.92
C ASP A 373 10.31 9.64 -17.40
N LYS A 374 9.63 9.71 -18.55
CA LYS A 374 8.98 8.55 -19.17
C LYS A 374 9.98 7.43 -19.49
N GLU A 375 11.22 7.73 -19.83
CA GLU A 375 12.19 6.69 -20.22
C GLU A 375 12.63 5.90 -18.98
N ILE A 376 12.91 6.60 -17.87
CA ILE A 376 13.29 5.96 -16.60
C ILE A 376 12.16 5.07 -16.09
N VAL A 377 10.91 5.55 -16.02
CA VAL A 377 9.80 4.73 -15.49
C VAL A 377 9.51 3.52 -16.37
N ASN A 378 9.54 3.65 -17.69
CA ASN A 378 9.32 2.52 -18.59
C ASN A 378 10.48 1.50 -18.55
N LEU A 379 11.72 1.94 -18.32
CA LEU A 379 12.84 1.03 -18.06
C LEU A 379 12.62 0.24 -16.77
N ILE A 380 12.17 0.89 -15.69
CA ILE A 380 11.90 0.22 -14.41
C ILE A 380 10.73 -0.76 -14.54
N ASP A 381 9.67 -0.39 -15.24
CA ASP A 381 8.44 -1.20 -15.31
C ASP A 381 8.53 -2.34 -16.33
N TYR A 382 9.11 -2.07 -17.50
CA TYR A 382 9.05 -2.99 -18.65
C TYR A 382 10.43 -3.41 -19.16
N GLY A 383 11.50 -2.74 -18.72
CA GLY A 383 12.86 -3.04 -19.17
C GLY A 383 13.20 -2.43 -20.53
N ILE A 384 14.00 -3.13 -21.34
CA ILE A 384 14.63 -2.59 -22.55
C ILE A 384 13.80 -2.96 -23.78
N GLU A 385 13.41 -1.96 -24.58
CA GLU A 385 12.74 -2.16 -25.87
C GLU A 385 13.60 -3.01 -26.82
N GLY A 386 12.96 -3.95 -27.53
CA GLY A 386 13.64 -4.92 -28.41
C GLY A 386 14.19 -6.15 -27.67
N LYS A 387 14.22 -6.15 -26.34
CA LYS A 387 14.64 -7.30 -25.52
C LYS A 387 13.54 -7.81 -24.60
N HIS A 388 13.00 -6.94 -23.75
CA HIS A 388 11.97 -7.29 -22.77
C HIS A 388 10.56 -7.02 -23.28
N TYR A 389 10.38 -6.02 -24.16
CA TYR A 389 9.13 -5.74 -24.86
C TYR A 389 9.40 -5.19 -26.26
N VAL A 390 8.38 -5.15 -27.11
CA VAL A 390 8.37 -4.43 -28.39
C VAL A 390 7.11 -3.57 -28.50
N LYS A 391 7.16 -2.48 -29.26
CA LYS A 391 5.97 -1.70 -29.58
C LYS A 391 5.06 -2.45 -30.54
N VAL A 392 3.75 -2.31 -30.35
CA VAL A 392 2.76 -2.76 -31.32
C VAL A 392 2.84 -1.87 -32.56
N PRO A 393 2.92 -2.43 -33.79
CA PRO A 393 3.01 -1.63 -35.01
C PRO A 393 1.91 -0.56 -35.12
N GLY A 394 2.32 0.69 -35.37
CA GLY A 394 1.39 1.82 -35.49
C GLY A 394 0.86 2.37 -34.16
N LYS A 395 1.31 1.85 -33.00
CA LYS A 395 0.90 2.34 -31.68
C LYS A 395 2.14 2.67 -30.84
N GLU A 396 2.36 3.96 -30.60
CA GLU A 396 3.63 4.42 -30.01
C GLU A 396 3.82 4.05 -28.53
N THR A 397 2.72 3.95 -27.78
CA THR A 397 2.68 3.70 -26.33
C THR A 397 2.10 2.35 -25.96
N VAL A 398 1.77 1.51 -26.96
CA VAL A 398 1.23 0.17 -26.72
C VAL A 398 2.32 -0.86 -27.00
N ILE A 399 2.58 -1.71 -26.02
CA ILE A 399 3.64 -2.70 -26.03
C ILE A 399 3.09 -4.12 -25.97
N LYS A 400 3.92 -5.07 -26.38
CA LYS A 400 3.69 -6.49 -26.21
C LYS A 400 5.02 -7.18 -25.90
N TYR A 401 4.93 -8.41 -25.40
CA TYR A 401 6.13 -9.25 -25.33
C TYR A 401 6.64 -9.55 -26.74
N PRO A 402 7.97 -9.76 -26.92
CA PRO A 402 8.51 -10.22 -28.19
C PRO A 402 7.82 -11.51 -28.65
N ASP A 403 7.69 -11.70 -29.96
CA ASP A 403 6.96 -12.84 -30.52
C ASP A 403 7.55 -14.17 -30.01
N GLY A 404 6.69 -15.02 -29.43
CA GLY A 404 7.09 -16.32 -28.85
C GLY A 404 7.71 -16.26 -27.46
N VAL A 405 7.72 -15.10 -26.80
CA VAL A 405 8.18 -14.93 -25.41
C VAL A 405 6.98 -14.75 -24.49
N GLU A 406 6.77 -15.72 -23.60
CA GLU A 406 5.81 -15.59 -22.51
C GLU A 406 6.38 -14.76 -21.35
N ALA A 407 5.52 -14.16 -20.53
CA ALA A 407 5.94 -13.37 -19.36
C ALA A 407 6.90 -14.14 -18.44
N SER A 408 6.67 -15.44 -18.23
CA SER A 408 7.52 -16.31 -17.40
C SER A 408 8.90 -16.60 -17.99
N GLN A 409 9.10 -16.34 -19.28
CA GLN A 409 10.37 -16.51 -19.99
C GLN A 409 11.12 -15.19 -20.14
N ASN A 410 10.49 -14.07 -19.81
CA ASN A 410 11.08 -12.75 -19.87
C ASN A 410 12.15 -12.60 -18.78
N GLY A 411 13.32 -12.07 -19.15
CA GLY A 411 14.40 -11.81 -18.21
C GLY A 411 14.15 -10.62 -17.29
N TYR A 412 13.14 -9.79 -17.60
CA TYR A 412 12.72 -8.66 -16.79
C TYR A 412 11.20 -8.38 -16.94
N ALA A 413 10.44 -8.75 -15.92
CA ALA A 413 9.00 -8.56 -15.74
C ALA A 413 8.69 -8.40 -14.23
N PRO A 414 9.09 -7.28 -13.59
CA PRO A 414 9.00 -7.10 -12.14
C PRO A 414 7.57 -6.93 -11.62
N ALA A 415 6.62 -6.55 -12.50
CA ALA A 415 5.22 -6.36 -12.17
C ALA A 415 4.98 -5.43 -10.95
N ASN A 416 5.82 -4.40 -10.81
CA ASN A 416 5.87 -3.51 -9.64
C ASN A 416 5.50 -2.06 -9.97
N ALA A 417 4.96 -1.75 -11.16
CA ALA A 417 4.56 -0.39 -11.59
C ALA A 417 3.68 0.35 -10.56
N TRP A 418 2.92 -0.39 -9.75
CA TRP A 418 2.12 0.15 -8.66
C TRP A 418 2.94 0.84 -7.54
N GLN A 419 4.26 0.63 -7.48
CA GLN A 419 5.21 1.26 -6.55
C GLN A 419 6.01 2.41 -7.16
N ILE A 420 5.88 2.64 -8.48
CA ILE A 420 6.83 3.45 -9.23
C ILE A 420 6.19 4.76 -9.65
N GLY A 421 6.59 5.84 -8.99
CA GLY A 421 6.55 7.18 -9.57
C GLY A 421 5.20 7.59 -10.16
N ASN A 422 5.18 7.93 -11.45
CA ASN A 422 3.98 8.33 -12.18
C ASN A 422 3.61 7.33 -13.28
N GLN A 423 2.55 6.55 -13.05
CA GLN A 423 2.06 5.56 -14.02
C GLN A 423 1.46 6.20 -15.28
N PHE A 424 1.04 7.47 -15.25
CA PHE A 424 0.53 8.12 -16.46
C PHE A 424 1.61 8.39 -17.51
N LEU A 425 2.88 8.12 -17.20
CA LEU A 425 4.01 8.18 -18.13
C LEU A 425 4.35 6.83 -18.76
N THR A 426 3.72 5.73 -18.32
CA THR A 426 4.11 4.38 -18.71
C THR A 426 3.33 3.90 -19.93
N ASN A 427 3.92 2.98 -20.69
CA ASN A 427 3.26 2.28 -21.78
C ASN A 427 2.11 1.40 -21.26
N THR A 428 1.26 0.90 -22.15
CA THR A 428 0.26 -0.12 -21.84
C THR A 428 0.51 -1.39 -22.63
N PHE A 429 0.20 -2.55 -22.06
CA PHE A 429 0.18 -3.80 -22.81
C PHE A 429 -1.00 -3.84 -23.79
N GLU A 430 -0.85 -4.58 -24.89
CA GLU A 430 -1.86 -4.66 -25.96
C GLU A 430 -3.21 -5.27 -25.52
N GLN A 431 -3.22 -6.01 -24.42
CA GLN A 431 -4.41 -6.56 -23.77
C GLN A 431 -5.16 -5.50 -22.96
N GLU A 432 -4.49 -4.42 -22.56
CA GLU A 432 -5.07 -3.34 -21.79
C GLU A 432 -5.80 -2.33 -22.68
N ASP A 433 -6.64 -1.51 -22.06
CA ASP A 433 -7.30 -0.43 -22.76
C ASP A 433 -6.28 0.65 -23.19
N PRO A 434 -6.22 1.05 -24.47
CA PRO A 434 -5.30 2.11 -24.91
C PRO A 434 -5.61 3.48 -24.28
N GLN A 435 -6.80 3.67 -23.70
CA GLN A 435 -7.20 4.85 -22.95
C GLN A 435 -7.11 4.67 -21.43
N LYS A 436 -6.42 3.62 -20.95
CA LYS A 436 -6.29 3.29 -19.52
C LYS A 436 -6.02 4.50 -18.62
N TRP A 437 -5.01 5.30 -18.97
CA TRP A 437 -4.60 6.45 -18.14
C TRP A 437 -5.64 7.57 -18.12
N GLU A 438 -6.36 7.80 -19.22
CA GLU A 438 -7.48 8.74 -19.23
C GLU A 438 -8.64 8.21 -18.38
N LYS A 439 -8.95 6.90 -18.46
CA LYS A 439 -9.95 6.26 -17.60
C LYS A 439 -9.59 6.33 -16.12
N PHE A 440 -8.31 6.24 -15.77
CA PHE A 440 -7.85 6.45 -14.40
C PHE A 440 -8.08 7.89 -13.94
N LYS A 441 -7.76 8.88 -14.77
CA LYS A 441 -8.04 10.29 -14.45
C LYS A 441 -9.54 10.53 -14.26
N ASP A 442 -10.38 9.99 -15.13
CA ASP A 442 -11.84 10.09 -15.01
C ASP A 442 -12.34 9.41 -13.73
N PHE A 443 -11.83 8.20 -13.42
CA PHE A 443 -12.17 7.47 -12.21
C PHE A 443 -11.77 8.25 -10.95
N ASN A 444 -10.57 8.81 -10.93
CA ASN A 444 -10.08 9.66 -9.85
C ASN A 444 -11.00 10.86 -9.62
N HIS A 445 -11.38 11.57 -10.68
CA HIS A 445 -12.31 12.70 -10.62
C HIS A 445 -13.73 12.30 -10.20
N SER A 446 -14.19 11.09 -10.58
CA SER A 446 -15.54 10.61 -10.27
C SER A 446 -15.71 10.13 -8.82
N SER A 447 -14.61 9.88 -8.12
CA SER A 447 -14.64 9.28 -6.79
C SER A 447 -15.20 10.22 -5.74
N THR A 448 -15.93 9.67 -4.78
CA THR A 448 -16.36 10.45 -3.61
C THR A 448 -15.25 10.43 -2.56
N PRO A 449 -14.67 11.59 -2.18
CA PRO A 449 -13.67 11.63 -1.13
C PRO A 449 -14.29 11.35 0.23
N SER A 450 -13.61 10.56 1.05
CA SER A 450 -13.94 10.37 2.45
C SER A 450 -13.85 11.69 3.22
N VAL A 451 -14.70 11.85 4.24
CA VAL A 451 -14.57 12.92 5.23
C VAL A 451 -13.23 12.88 5.98
N LEU A 452 -12.52 11.74 5.92
CA LEU A 452 -11.21 11.56 6.52
C LEU A 452 -10.04 11.84 5.55
N VAL A 453 -10.25 12.31 4.32
CA VAL A 453 -9.12 12.57 3.39
C VAL A 453 -8.06 13.50 4.02
N GLY A 454 -6.84 12.96 4.18
CA GLY A 454 -5.71 13.60 4.86
C GLY A 454 -5.56 13.26 6.34
N PHE A 455 -6.46 12.46 6.91
CA PHE A 455 -6.36 11.87 8.23
C PHE A 455 -5.44 10.65 8.20
N VAL A 456 -4.55 10.55 9.17
CA VAL A 456 -3.70 9.38 9.36
C VAL A 456 -3.75 8.97 10.82
N TYR A 457 -4.24 7.76 11.07
CA TYR A 457 -4.38 7.24 12.42
C TYR A 457 -3.02 6.98 13.08
N ASN A 458 -2.83 7.51 14.28
CA ASN A 458 -1.67 7.26 15.12
C ASN A 458 -1.99 6.21 16.19
N ALA A 459 -1.47 4.99 16.01
CA ALA A 459 -1.68 3.89 16.95
C ALA A 459 -0.79 3.95 18.20
N GLU A 460 0.24 4.82 18.26
CA GLU A 460 1.23 4.83 19.35
C GLU A 460 0.63 4.93 20.76
N PRO A 461 -0.41 5.75 21.03
CA PRO A 461 -1.03 5.83 22.36
C PRO A 461 -1.71 4.54 22.83
N VAL A 462 -2.04 3.62 21.92
CA VAL A 462 -2.75 2.36 22.17
C VAL A 462 -2.05 1.15 21.53
N LYS A 463 -0.73 1.23 21.35
CA LYS A 463 0.04 0.22 20.60
C LYS A 463 -0.04 -1.18 21.20
N ASN A 464 -0.15 -1.29 22.52
CA ASN A 464 -0.22 -2.58 23.21
C ASN A 464 -1.58 -3.24 22.99
N GLU A 465 -2.65 -2.45 23.03
CA GLU A 465 -4.01 -2.88 22.74
C GLU A 465 -4.15 -3.29 21.27
N GLU A 466 -3.63 -2.50 20.32
CA GLU A 466 -3.62 -2.84 18.89
C GLU A 466 -2.87 -4.15 18.62
N ALA A 467 -1.72 -4.39 19.26
CA ALA A 467 -1.00 -5.65 19.13
C ALA A 467 -1.80 -6.86 19.65
N ALA A 468 -2.49 -6.72 20.79
CA ALA A 468 -3.33 -7.77 21.34
C ALA A 468 -4.57 -8.05 20.46
N ILE A 469 -5.22 -6.98 19.97
CA ILE A 469 -6.33 -7.05 19.01
C ILE A 469 -5.91 -7.77 17.73
N ALA A 470 -4.73 -7.45 17.18
CA ALA A 470 -4.24 -8.10 15.97
C ALA A 470 -4.00 -9.60 16.15
N ALA A 471 -3.49 -10.03 17.32
CA ALA A 471 -3.33 -11.44 17.64
C ALA A 471 -4.69 -12.17 17.74
N ILE A 472 -5.69 -11.53 18.35
CA ILE A 472 -7.06 -12.07 18.42
C ILE A 472 -7.66 -12.13 17.02
N TRP A 473 -7.58 -11.07 16.22
CA TRP A 473 -8.10 -11.06 14.86
C TRP A 473 -7.56 -12.23 14.02
N LYS A 474 -6.24 -12.45 14.05
CA LYS A 474 -5.58 -13.56 13.34
C LYS A 474 -6.04 -14.95 13.81
N LYS A 475 -6.38 -15.10 15.09
CA LYS A 475 -6.91 -16.34 15.64
C LYS A 475 -8.30 -16.69 15.11
N TYR A 476 -9.11 -15.69 14.73
CA TYR A 476 -10.54 -15.87 14.44
C TYR A 476 -10.91 -15.70 12.96
N VAL A 477 -10.35 -14.70 12.27
CA VAL A 477 -10.88 -14.23 10.99
C VAL A 477 -10.77 -15.25 9.86
N ASP A 478 -9.71 -16.07 9.83
CA ASP A 478 -9.51 -17.04 8.76
C ASP A 478 -10.60 -18.13 8.82
N ALA A 479 -10.96 -18.57 10.03
CA ALA A 479 -12.04 -19.54 10.22
C ALA A 479 -13.42 -18.96 9.86
N LEU A 480 -13.67 -17.69 10.22
CA LEU A 480 -14.89 -16.95 9.85
C LEU A 480 -14.99 -16.75 8.34
N GLY A 481 -13.93 -16.27 7.70
CA GLY A 481 -13.88 -16.03 6.25
C GLY A 481 -13.93 -17.29 5.41
N ALA A 482 -13.44 -18.42 5.96
CA ALA A 482 -13.57 -19.74 5.36
C ALA A 482 -14.95 -20.40 5.63
N GLY A 483 -15.76 -19.85 6.53
CA GLY A 483 -17.08 -20.40 6.88
C GLY A 483 -17.05 -21.76 7.58
N ILE A 484 -15.93 -22.13 8.21
CA ILE A 484 -15.72 -23.48 8.80
C ILE A 484 -16.19 -23.60 10.25
N VAL A 485 -16.80 -22.55 10.79
CA VAL A 485 -17.28 -22.42 12.18
C VAL A 485 -18.73 -21.94 12.18
N ASP A 486 -19.41 -22.10 13.33
CA ASP A 486 -20.65 -21.37 13.58
C ASP A 486 -20.33 -19.88 13.67
N SER A 487 -20.74 -19.12 12.65
CA SER A 487 -20.30 -17.74 12.47
C SER A 487 -20.74 -16.84 13.61
N THR A 488 -21.95 -17.04 14.11
CA THR A 488 -22.55 -16.22 15.17
C THR A 488 -21.81 -16.45 16.49
N ASP A 489 -21.69 -17.71 16.94
CA ASP A 489 -21.02 -18.04 18.19
C ASP A 489 -19.54 -17.67 18.17
N TYR A 490 -18.87 -17.83 17.03
CA TYR A 490 -17.44 -17.59 16.90
C TYR A 490 -17.12 -16.08 16.83
N LEU A 491 -17.95 -15.29 16.14
CA LEU A 491 -17.86 -13.84 16.12
C LEU A 491 -18.16 -13.23 17.50
N ASP A 492 -19.14 -13.78 18.24
CA ASP A 492 -19.44 -13.35 19.60
C ASP A 492 -18.27 -13.62 20.57
N LYS A 493 -17.60 -14.77 20.42
CA LYS A 493 -16.38 -15.09 21.19
C LYS A 493 -15.25 -14.13 20.83
N MET A 494 -15.05 -13.84 19.55
CA MET A 494 -14.07 -12.86 19.08
C MET A 494 -14.32 -11.48 19.70
N ASN A 495 -15.54 -10.95 19.60
CA ASN A 495 -15.90 -9.65 20.17
C ASN A 495 -15.67 -9.57 21.69
N LYS A 496 -15.96 -10.65 22.44
CA LYS A 496 -15.67 -10.72 23.89
C LYS A 496 -14.17 -10.69 24.18
N GLU A 497 -13.34 -11.38 23.39
CA GLU A 497 -11.88 -11.32 23.54
C GLU A 497 -11.33 -9.94 23.17
N LEU A 498 -11.82 -9.33 22.08
CA LEU A 498 -11.43 -7.98 21.65
C LEU A 498 -11.73 -6.93 22.73
N LYS A 499 -12.92 -6.97 23.34
CA LYS A 499 -13.29 -6.09 24.46
C LYS A 499 -12.32 -6.23 25.64
N LYS A 500 -11.99 -7.46 26.02
CA LYS A 500 -11.01 -7.74 27.10
C LYS A 500 -9.60 -7.25 26.76
N ALA A 501 -9.23 -7.24 25.48
CA ALA A 501 -7.95 -6.74 25.00
C ALA A 501 -7.86 -5.22 24.86
N GLY A 502 -8.93 -4.48 25.20
CA GLY A 502 -8.94 -3.02 25.18
C GLY A 502 -9.51 -2.40 23.90
N MET A 503 -10.34 -3.13 23.13
CA MET A 503 -11.02 -2.60 21.95
C MET A 503 -11.70 -1.24 22.19
N ASP A 504 -12.40 -1.08 23.31
CA ASP A 504 -13.12 0.18 23.60
C ASP A 504 -12.16 1.38 23.70
N LYS A 505 -10.95 1.17 24.26
CA LYS A 505 -9.91 2.19 24.34
C LYS A 505 -9.38 2.57 22.95
N VAL A 506 -9.21 1.58 22.07
CA VAL A 506 -8.79 1.80 20.67
C VAL A 506 -9.86 2.59 19.90
N LEU A 507 -11.14 2.23 20.03
CA LEU A 507 -12.24 2.95 19.36
C LEU A 507 -12.35 4.39 19.86
N GLN A 508 -12.21 4.62 21.17
CA GLN A 508 -12.20 5.97 21.76
C GLN A 508 -11.02 6.80 21.24
N GLU A 509 -9.83 6.23 21.17
CA GLU A 509 -8.65 6.94 20.66
C GLU A 509 -8.78 7.29 19.17
N LYS A 510 -9.29 6.36 18.36
CA LYS A 510 -9.62 6.66 16.94
C LYS A 510 -10.61 7.80 16.82
N GLN A 511 -11.69 7.76 17.60
CA GLN A 511 -12.71 8.81 17.57
C GLN A 511 -12.14 10.17 17.99
N ARG A 512 -11.33 10.21 19.05
CA ARG A 512 -10.66 11.44 19.51
C ARG A 512 -9.82 12.07 18.40
N GLN A 513 -8.95 11.27 17.76
CA GLN A 513 -8.10 11.75 16.67
C GLN A 513 -8.91 12.21 15.45
N ILE A 514 -10.00 11.52 15.12
CA ILE A 514 -10.91 11.94 14.04
C ILE A 514 -11.58 13.27 14.38
N ASP A 515 -12.12 13.41 15.60
CA ASP A 515 -12.79 14.64 16.04
C ASP A 515 -11.81 15.83 16.02
N GLU A 516 -10.56 15.63 16.46
CA GLU A 516 -9.48 16.62 16.37
C GLU A 516 -9.15 16.99 14.93
N PHE A 517 -8.99 16.01 14.05
CA PHE A 517 -8.72 16.23 12.64
C PHE A 517 -9.84 17.02 11.96
N LEU A 518 -11.10 16.62 12.17
CA LEU A 518 -12.26 17.30 11.58
C LEU A 518 -12.41 18.74 12.10
N ALA A 519 -11.95 19.03 13.33
CA ALA A 519 -11.90 20.40 13.83
C ALA A 519 -10.90 21.29 13.08
N THR A 520 -9.84 20.72 12.49
CA THR A 520 -8.88 21.47 11.65
C THR A 520 -9.37 21.77 10.23
N LYS A 521 -10.47 21.15 9.80
CA LYS A 521 -11.07 21.30 8.47
C LYS A 521 -12.18 22.36 8.42
N LYS A 522 -12.51 22.97 9.56
CA LYS A 522 -13.61 23.94 9.70
C LYS A 522 -13.20 25.37 9.40
#